data_AF-C3YV31-F1
#
_entry.id   AF-C3YV31-F1
#
_cell.length_a   1.000
_cell.length_b   1.000
_cell.length_c   1.000
_cell.angle_alpha   90.00
_cell.angle_beta   90.00
_cell.angle_gamma   90.00
#
_symmetry.space_group_name_H-M   'P 1'
#
loop_
_entity.id
_entity.type
_entity.pdbx_description
1 polymer ?
#
loop_
_entity_poly.entity_id
_entity_poly.type
_entity_poly.pdbx_seq_one_letter_code
_entity_poly.pdbx_strand_id
1 'polypeptide(L)'
;MRSVSCCNLRSVSCCNPRSVSICNLRSVSCCNLRSVSCCNLRSVSCCNLRSVSCCNLRSVSCCNLRSVSCCNLRSVSCCNLRSVSCCNLRSVSCCNLRSVSCCNLRSVSCCNL
;
A
#
# COMPACT_ATOMS: atom_id res chain seq x y z
N MET A 1 11.62 -15.42 10.93
CA MET A 1 10.39 -16.12 10.47
C MET A 1 9.19 -15.21 10.65
N ARG A 2 8.30 -15.14 9.66
CA ARG A 2 6.86 -14.75 9.71
C ARG A 2 6.44 -14.24 8.33
N SER A 3 6.26 -15.19 7.42
CA SER A 3 5.48 -14.99 6.20
C SER A 3 4.06 -15.46 6.52
N VAL A 4 3.05 -14.65 6.21
CA VAL A 4 1.64 -15.01 6.38
C VAL A 4 1.07 -15.32 5.00
N SER A 5 0.57 -16.54 4.81
CA SER A 5 -0.06 -16.97 3.55
C SER A 5 -1.41 -17.62 3.86
N CYS A 6 -2.50 -17.02 3.38
CA CYS A 6 -3.86 -17.51 3.62
C CYS A 6 -4.80 -17.08 2.49
N CYS A 7 -5.97 -17.71 2.41
CA CYS A 7 -7.07 -17.29 1.54
C CYS A 7 -8.22 -16.75 2.39
N ASN A 8 -8.81 -15.62 2.00
CA ASN A 8 -9.98 -15.01 2.64
C ASN A 8 -9.80 -14.70 4.14
N LEU A 9 -8.99 -13.68 4.45
CA LEU A 9 -8.84 -13.19 5.82
C LEU A 9 -9.55 -11.86 6.02
N ARG A 10 -10.12 -11.68 7.22
CA ARG A 10 -10.66 -10.38 7.61
C ARG A 10 -9.53 -9.39 7.89
N SER A 11 -8.57 -9.78 8.71
CA SER A 11 -7.52 -8.89 9.19
C SER A 11 -6.24 -9.62 9.53
N VAL A 12 -5.10 -8.99 9.28
CA VAL A 12 -3.78 -9.43 9.76
C VAL A 12 -3.18 -8.32 10.63
N SER A 13 -2.75 -8.68 11.84
CA SER A 13 -2.01 -7.79 12.74
C SER A 13 -0.70 -8.46 13.14
N CYS A 14 0.44 -7.85 12.84
CA CYS A 14 1.76 -8.44 13.10
C CYS A 14 2.82 -7.36 13.38
N CYS A 15 3.75 -7.68 14.29
CA CYS A 15 4.96 -6.89 14.50
C CYS A 15 6.12 -7.48 13.68
N ASN A 16 6.63 -6.71 12.71
CA ASN A 16 7.77 -7.05 11.86
C ASN A 16 7.60 -8.26 10.89
N PRO A 17 6.45 -8.47 10.22
CA PRO A 17 6.34 -9.50 9.18
C PRO A 17 7.25 -9.24 7.97
N ARG A 18 7.82 -10.32 7.42
CA ARG A 18 8.60 -10.23 6.18
C ARG A 18 7.69 -10.13 4.96
N SER A 19 6.59 -10.87 4.93
CA SER A 19 5.66 -10.84 3.80
C SER A 19 4.26 -11.29 4.20
N VAL A 20 3.26 -10.68 3.56
CA VAL A 20 1.85 -11.08 3.62
C VAL A 20 1.38 -11.36 2.20
N SER A 21 0.91 -12.58 1.95
CA SER A 21 0.42 -13.02 0.64
C SER A 21 -0.99 -13.59 0.80
N ILE A 22 -2.03 -12.87 0.38
CA ILE A 22 -3.43 -13.25 0.63
C ILE A 22 -4.31 -12.94 -0.58
N CYS A 23 -5.24 -13.80 -0.98
CA CYS A 23 -6.12 -13.52 -2.13
C CYS A 23 -7.12 -12.38 -1.86
N ASN A 24 -7.85 -12.45 -0.74
CA ASN A 24 -8.80 -11.43 -0.33
C ASN A 24 -8.55 -11.07 1.13
N LEU A 25 -8.29 -9.78 1.40
CA LEU A 25 -7.98 -9.29 2.72
C LEU A 25 -8.62 -7.93 2.98
N ARG A 26 -9.34 -7.78 4.10
CA ARG A 26 -9.93 -6.47 4.41
C ARG A 26 -8.91 -5.51 5.01
N SER A 27 -8.05 -5.95 5.92
CA SER A 27 -7.08 -5.06 6.56
C SER A 27 -5.75 -5.72 6.91
N VAL A 28 -4.68 -4.94 6.79
CA VAL A 28 -3.35 -5.23 7.36
C VAL A 28 -2.97 -4.10 8.30
N SER A 29 -2.55 -4.44 9.51
CA SER A 29 -1.92 -3.50 10.46
C SER A 29 -0.57 -4.03 10.90
N CYS A 30 0.53 -3.32 10.62
CA CYS A 30 1.88 -3.77 10.98
C CYS A 30 2.83 -2.61 11.29
N CYS A 31 3.77 -2.78 12.23
CA CYS A 31 4.79 -1.74 12.47
C CYS A 31 5.80 -1.66 11.30
N ASN A 32 6.38 -2.80 10.93
CA ASN A 32 7.36 -2.91 9.85
C ASN A 32 6.95 -4.05 8.93
N LEU A 33 6.69 -3.77 7.67
CA LEU A 33 6.26 -4.77 6.71
C LEU A 33 7.06 -4.61 5.41
N ARG A 34 7.76 -5.67 5.04
CA ARG A 34 8.62 -5.61 3.86
C ARG A 34 7.83 -5.77 2.56
N SER A 35 6.81 -6.64 2.53
CA SER A 35 6.06 -6.87 1.29
C SER A 35 4.62 -7.33 1.54
N VAL A 36 3.68 -6.77 0.78
CA VAL A 36 2.30 -7.26 0.68
C VAL A 36 2.03 -7.65 -0.76
N SER A 37 1.47 -8.84 -0.97
CA SER A 37 0.92 -9.30 -2.24
C SER A 37 -0.55 -9.71 -2.03
N CYS A 38 -1.48 -9.15 -2.80
CA CYS A 38 -2.90 -9.46 -2.64
C CYS A 38 -3.72 -9.23 -3.91
N CYS A 39 -4.73 -10.05 -4.20
CA CYS A 39 -5.64 -9.76 -5.31
C CYS A 39 -6.55 -8.58 -4.95
N ASN A 40 -7.23 -8.65 -3.81
CA ASN A 40 -8.12 -7.60 -3.32
C ASN A 40 -7.82 -7.22 -1.87
N LEU A 41 -7.31 -6.00 -1.68
CA LEU A 41 -6.95 -5.46 -0.39
C LEU A 41 -7.71 -4.17 -0.10
N ARG A 42 -8.53 -4.16 0.95
CA ARG A 42 -9.30 -2.96 1.29
C ARG A 42 -8.47 -1.92 2.03
N SER A 43 -7.58 -2.31 2.93
CA SER A 43 -6.81 -1.33 3.70
C SER A 43 -5.46 -1.87 4.18
N VAL A 44 -4.45 -1.00 4.15
CA VAL A 44 -3.15 -1.21 4.78
C VAL A 44 -2.83 -0.03 5.68
N SER A 45 -2.49 -0.31 6.93
CA SER A 45 -1.93 0.65 7.86
C SER A 45 -0.58 0.14 8.35
N CYS A 46 0.50 0.88 8.11
CA CYS A 46 1.84 0.48 8.56
C CYS A 46 2.71 1.68 8.95
N CYS A 47 3.60 1.54 9.94
CA CYS A 47 4.61 2.60 10.16
C CYS A 47 5.60 2.63 9.00
N ASN A 48 6.22 1.49 8.68
CA ASN A 48 7.14 1.34 7.56
C ASN A 48 6.68 0.21 6.64
N LEU A 49 6.43 0.55 5.37
CA LEU A 49 6.04 -0.39 4.34
C LEU A 49 6.94 -0.26 3.12
N ARG A 50 7.68 -1.32 2.82
CA ARG A 50 8.63 -1.29 1.71
C ARG A 50 7.94 -1.48 0.36
N SER A 51 7.05 -2.47 0.23
CA SER A 51 6.41 -2.75 -1.05
C SER A 51 5.00 -3.28 -0.90
N VAL A 52 4.10 -2.81 -1.77
CA VAL A 52 2.75 -3.35 -1.95
C VAL A 52 2.52 -3.67 -3.41
N SER A 53 2.04 -4.87 -3.70
CA SER A 53 1.59 -5.30 -5.01
C SER A 53 0.17 -5.83 -4.90
N CYS A 54 -0.80 -5.19 -5.56
CA CYS A 54 -2.19 -5.66 -5.54
C CYS A 54 -2.93 -5.45 -6.87
N CYS A 55 -3.91 -6.29 -7.20
CA CYS A 55 -4.79 -5.97 -8.33
C CYS A 55 -5.68 -4.77 -7.97
N ASN A 56 -6.39 -4.87 -6.83
CA ASN A 56 -7.25 -3.81 -6.31
C ASN A 56 -6.87 -3.43 -4.88
N LEU A 57 -6.54 -2.16 -4.67
CA LEU A 57 -6.20 -1.61 -3.37
C LEU A 57 -7.00 -0.34 -3.08
N ARG A 58 -7.83 -0.37 -2.03
CA ARG A 58 -8.68 0.78 -1.72
C ARG A 58 -7.95 1.86 -0.93
N SER A 59 -7.16 1.53 0.08
CA SER A 59 -6.46 2.54 0.86
C SER A 59 -5.15 2.07 1.45
N VAL A 60 -4.13 2.93 1.39
CA VAL A 60 -2.86 2.76 2.12
C VAL A 60 -2.63 3.98 3.00
N SER A 61 -2.32 3.73 4.27
CA SER A 61 -1.88 4.75 5.22
C SER A 61 -0.56 4.31 5.83
N CYS A 62 0.51 5.07 5.63
CA CYS A 62 1.83 4.74 6.19
C CYS A 62 2.65 5.97 6.59
N CYS A 63 3.55 5.86 7.57
CA CYS A 63 4.55 6.92 7.77
C CYS A 63 5.54 6.93 6.61
N ASN A 64 6.13 5.77 6.29
CA ASN A 64 7.06 5.59 5.17
C ASN A 64 6.60 4.49 4.23
N LEU A 65 6.40 4.84 2.96
CA LEU A 65 6.01 3.92 1.90
C LEU A 65 6.98 4.02 0.72
N ARG A 66 7.72 2.93 0.47
CA ARG A 66 8.75 2.96 -0.58
C ARG A 66 8.19 2.70 -1.97
N SER A 67 7.27 1.76 -2.14
CA SER A 67 6.73 1.45 -3.47
C SER A 67 5.33 0.85 -3.40
N VAL A 68 4.43 1.32 -4.27
CA VAL A 68 3.13 0.67 -4.53
C VAL A 68 2.99 0.37 -6.01
N SER A 69 2.56 -0.85 -6.33
CA SER A 69 2.20 -1.29 -7.67
C SER A 69 0.79 -1.87 -7.66
N CYS A 70 -0.16 -1.26 -8.38
CA CYS A 70 -1.53 -1.78 -8.43
C CYS A 70 -2.23 -1.55 -9.78
N CYS A 71 -3.19 -2.40 -10.16
CA CYS A 71 -4.06 -2.06 -11.30
C CYS A 71 -4.98 -0.89 -10.92
N ASN A 72 -5.67 -1.01 -9.78
CA ASN A 72 -6.57 0.03 -9.26
C ASN A 72 -6.18 0.41 -7.83
N LEU A 73 -5.87 1.69 -7.62
CA LEU A 73 -5.54 2.27 -6.32
C LEU A 73 -6.41 3.49 -6.03
N ARG A 74 -7.26 3.41 -5.00
CA ARG A 74 -8.18 4.51 -4.70
C ARG A 74 -7.53 5.63 -3.91
N SER A 75 -6.74 5.33 -2.88
CA SER A 75 -6.13 6.38 -2.06
C SER A 75 -4.82 5.94 -1.40
N VAL A 76 -3.83 6.83 -1.41
CA VAL A 76 -2.60 6.73 -0.62
C VAL A 76 -2.46 7.95 0.27
N SER A 77 -2.18 7.73 1.56
CA SER A 77 -1.84 8.78 2.52
C SER A 77 -0.54 8.41 3.23
N CYS A 78 0.53 9.18 3.04
CA CYS A 78 1.81 8.90 3.70
C CYS A 78 2.59 10.15 4.12
N CYS A 79 3.50 10.06 5.08
CA CYS A 79 4.46 11.15 5.28
C CYS A 79 5.49 11.15 4.14
N ASN A 80 6.12 10.00 3.88
CA ASN A 80 7.10 9.84 2.80
C ASN A 80 6.66 8.75 1.83
N LEU A 81 6.54 9.12 0.55
CA LEU A 81 6.16 8.21 -0.54
C LEU A 81 7.20 8.26 -1.66
N ARG A 82 7.91 7.15 -1.89
CA ARG A 82 8.96 7.13 -2.92
C ARG A 82 8.44 6.84 -4.32
N SER A 83 7.56 5.87 -4.50
CA SER A 83 7.05 5.58 -5.85
C SER A 83 5.67 4.95 -5.84
N VAL A 84 4.82 5.38 -6.78
CA VAL A 84 3.54 4.71 -7.10
C VAL A 84 3.50 4.39 -8.59
N SER A 85 3.13 3.15 -8.92
CA SER A 85 2.86 2.70 -10.28
C SER A 85 1.47 2.10 -10.33
N CYS A 86 0.53 2.71 -11.07
CA CYS A 86 -0.83 2.16 -11.20
C CYS A 86 -1.48 2.39 -12.56
N CYS A 87 -2.41 1.53 -12.99
CA CYS A 87 -3.26 1.88 -14.14
C CYS A 87 -4.23 3.02 -13.78
N ASN A 88 -4.95 2.88 -12.66
CA ASN A 88 -5.89 3.88 -12.16
C ASN A 88 -5.54 4.28 -10.73
N LEU A 89 -5.33 5.58 -10.51
CA LEU A 89 -5.03 6.19 -9.22
C LEU A 89 -5.96 7.37 -8.93
N ARG A 90 -6.79 7.28 -7.89
CA ARG A 90 -7.74 8.36 -7.57
C ARG A 90 -7.13 9.47 -6.72
N SER A 91 -6.39 9.18 -5.67
CA SER A 91 -5.81 10.24 -4.84
C SER A 91 -4.51 9.84 -4.15
N VAL A 92 -3.55 10.75 -4.14
CA VAL A 92 -2.34 10.67 -3.31
C VAL A 92 -2.27 11.90 -2.42
N SER A 93 -2.03 11.69 -1.13
CA SER A 93 -1.73 12.75 -0.17
C SER A 93 -0.44 12.39 0.57
N CYS A 94 0.58 13.24 0.50
CA CYS A 94 1.80 13.01 1.26
C CYS A 94 2.62 14.27 1.56
N CYS A 95 3.52 14.19 2.54
CA CYS A 95 4.45 15.30 2.78
C CYS A 95 5.55 15.35 1.72
N ASN A 96 6.16 14.19 1.40
CA ASN A 96 7.20 14.08 0.37
C ASN A 96 6.85 12.99 -0.65
N LEU A 97 6.87 13.33 -1.95
CA LEU A 97 6.60 12.42 -3.05
C LEU A 97 7.72 12.45 -4.09
N ARG A 98 8.32 11.31 -4.40
CA ARG A 98 9.40 11.25 -5.43
C ARG A 98 8.91 10.92 -6.83
N SER A 99 8.02 9.95 -6.99
CA SER A 99 7.51 9.61 -8.33
C SER A 99 6.13 8.98 -8.31
N VAL A 100 5.36 9.30 -9.35
CA VAL A 100 4.07 8.69 -9.65
C VAL A 100 4.03 8.40 -11.14
N SER A 101 3.74 7.15 -11.49
CA SER A 101 3.48 6.72 -12.86
C SER A 101 2.10 6.09 -12.91
N CYS A 102 1.21 6.67 -13.70
CA CYS A 102 -0.12 6.10 -13.88
C CYS A 102 -0.79 6.55 -15.17
N CYS A 103 -1.64 5.66 -15.71
CA CYS A 103 -2.42 5.97 -16.91
C CYS A 103 -3.54 6.98 -16.60
N ASN A 104 -4.23 6.80 -15.46
CA ASN A 104 -5.29 7.70 -15.00
C ASN A 104 -5.02 8.18 -13.57
N LEU A 105 -4.83 9.49 -13.40
CA LEU A 105 -4.62 10.16 -12.11
C LEU A 105 -5.69 11.22 -11.88
N ARG A 106 -6.41 11.18 -10.75
CA ARG A 106 -7.42 12.22 -10.45
C ARG A 106 -6.93 13.34 -9.54
N SER A 107 -6.06 13.05 -8.57
CA SER A 107 -5.58 14.09 -7.63
C SER A 107 -4.28 13.70 -6.94
N VAL A 108 -3.41 14.70 -6.74
CA VAL A 108 -2.20 14.61 -5.92
C VAL A 108 -2.13 15.86 -5.07
N SER A 109 -1.92 15.68 -3.77
CA SER A 109 -1.66 16.74 -2.81
C SER A 109 -0.35 16.43 -2.11
N CYS A 110 0.65 17.28 -2.29
CA CYS A 110 1.96 17.13 -1.69
C CYS A 110 2.42 18.43 -1.05
N CYS A 111 2.99 18.35 0.16
CA CYS A 111 3.58 19.51 0.82
C CYS A 111 4.91 19.90 0.17
N ASN A 112 5.73 18.89 -0.16
CA ASN A 112 7.02 19.03 -0.83
C ASN A 112 7.08 18.07 -2.03
N LEU A 113 7.42 18.60 -3.21
CA LEU A 113 7.71 17.85 -4.43
C LEU A 113 9.22 17.85 -4.70
#